data_AF-A0A915XUM6-F1
#
_entry.id   AF-A0A915XUM6-F1
#
_cell.length_a   1.000
_cell.length_b   1.000
_cell.length_c   1.000
_cell.angle_alpha   90.00
_cell.angle_beta   90.00
_cell.angle_gamma   90.00
#
_symmetry.space_group_name_H-M   'P 1'
#
loop_
_entity.id
_entity.type
_entity.pdbx_description
1 polymer ?
#
loop_
_entity_poly.entity_id
_entity_poly.type
_entity_poly.pdbx_seq_one_letter_code
_entity_poly.pdbx_strand_id
1 'polypeptide(L)'
;MVLAGGTVPKNESAVQPPQGTAFTSALQRLLSAVSSELPESLRVFYGFSPQPTATATAFAHTVLLLLPESAPTTAVDAARTTATAWLLAQKSPAAPQPGVGELLLRVAESLAWLGSLALASTPPELLPIGEWVEPKAVAPALEAFLRQSLDSREPYRIRRARLREITLPGRASPELAQAAAFLVETFGQPDKARRDPMALLQAWAENRGKRFPPPPRLLRAALAEPARFGLAKKPEDEDSTVLASDEALRAAWALPPSQELPPGAPTEAVRIWQARRRSQGLPTPAPAGLVRGQGFLLAKPELPGFAVVWETGEREELLLLWPRWVLAPQLDPSGEDLLFVDSQGIWRVSLTGEGVEQVKAGDFRALAVSPSGKLLAALAWPSRELRLLPAGRALPGVFGFCWLYEELLVAGNGQEVRMVSPEQQESRAIPLACSGALACAGGRLVAAVGHPCPPALVRAELPTGEPVTLMKLPQPAADVVPMGESLVFLTADGVFVLSKDGNVKRVDRGLALGGS
;
A
#
# COMPACT_ATOMS: atom_id res chain seq x y z
N MET A 1 -20.43 9.74 4.78
CA MET A 1 -20.38 9.82 6.25
C MET A 1 -18.96 9.56 6.73
N VAL A 2 -18.32 10.52 7.42
CA VAL A 2 -16.99 10.30 8.01
C VAL A 2 -17.16 9.75 9.42
N LEU A 3 -16.69 8.53 9.66
CA LEU A 3 -16.70 7.91 10.98
C LEU A 3 -15.29 8.00 11.57
N ALA A 4 -15.16 8.72 12.68
CA ALA A 4 -13.90 8.94 13.38
C ALA A 4 -13.94 8.23 14.73
N GLY A 5 -12.96 7.36 15.02
CA GLY A 5 -12.93 6.58 16.26
C GLY A 5 -11.51 6.15 16.64
N GLY A 6 -11.19 6.14 17.93
CA GLY A 6 -9.88 5.76 18.46
C GLY A 6 -9.90 5.58 19.97
N THR A 7 -8.91 4.86 20.49
CA THR A 7 -8.69 4.67 21.94
C THR A 7 -7.92 5.85 22.52
N VAL A 8 -8.48 6.50 23.55
CA VAL A 8 -7.82 7.57 24.31
C VAL A 8 -6.75 6.95 25.21
N PRO A 9 -5.55 7.56 25.38
CA PRO A 9 -4.56 7.03 26.31
C PRO A 9 -5.07 7.07 27.76
N LYS A 10 -4.65 6.10 28.58
CA LYS A 10 -5.06 5.96 29.98
C LYS A 10 -4.54 7.04 30.94
N ASN A 11 -3.72 7.98 30.45
CA ASN A 11 -3.13 9.03 31.28
C ASN A 11 -3.85 10.37 31.06
N GLU A 12 -4.21 11.04 32.16
CA GLU A 12 -4.93 12.33 32.19
C GLU A 12 -4.17 13.51 31.53
N SER A 13 -2.91 13.32 31.14
CA SER A 13 -2.08 14.30 30.42
C SER A 13 -2.04 14.09 28.89
N ALA A 14 -2.85 13.19 28.35
CA ALA A 14 -2.80 12.84 26.92
C ALA A 14 -3.37 13.95 26.02
N VAL A 15 -2.60 14.32 24.99
CA VAL A 15 -3.07 15.15 23.87
C VAL A 15 -4.37 14.56 23.34
N GLN A 16 -5.45 15.34 23.36
CA GLN A 16 -6.74 14.86 22.85
C GLN A 16 -6.76 14.90 21.31
N PRO A 17 -7.46 13.94 20.67
CA PRO A 17 -7.71 14.03 19.23
C PRO A 17 -8.54 15.29 18.93
N PRO A 18 -8.40 15.87 17.73
CA PRO A 18 -9.14 17.07 17.35
C PRO A 18 -10.66 16.83 17.43
N GLN A 19 -11.42 17.88 17.77
CA GLN A 19 -12.88 17.81 17.89
C GLN A 19 -13.50 17.25 16.61
N GLY A 20 -14.29 16.18 16.75
CA GLY A 20 -14.81 15.40 15.62
C GLY A 20 -15.59 16.23 14.61
N THR A 21 -16.41 17.19 15.05
CA THR A 21 -17.23 18.04 14.15
C THR A 21 -16.40 19.00 13.31
N ALA A 22 -15.42 19.69 13.93
CA ALA A 22 -14.53 20.61 13.22
C ALA A 22 -13.63 19.87 12.24
N PHE A 23 -13.08 18.72 12.65
CA PHE A 23 -12.27 17.85 11.79
C PHE A 23 -13.09 17.35 10.59
N THR A 24 -14.27 16.80 10.83
CA THR A 24 -15.14 16.27 9.76
C THR A 24 -15.55 17.35 8.77
N SER A 25 -15.89 18.55 9.26
CA SER A 25 -16.28 19.68 8.39
C SER A 25 -15.11 20.15 7.52
N ALA A 26 -13.92 20.30 8.11
CA ALA A 26 -12.71 20.64 7.37
C ALA A 26 -12.35 19.58 6.33
N LEU A 27 -12.37 18.30 6.73
CA LEU A 27 -12.08 17.17 5.84
C LEU A 27 -13.07 17.10 4.67
N GLN A 28 -14.37 17.25 4.93
CA GLN A 28 -15.38 17.23 3.89
C GLN A 28 -15.13 18.35 2.86
N ARG A 29 -14.84 19.57 3.31
CA ARG A 29 -14.53 20.69 2.41
C ARG A 29 -13.30 20.41 1.53
N LEU A 30 -12.23 19.85 2.11
CA LEU A 30 -11.02 19.48 1.36
C LEU A 30 -11.28 18.37 0.35
N LEU A 31 -11.98 17.31 0.76
CA LEU A 31 -12.29 16.19 -0.11
C LEU A 31 -13.19 16.61 -1.28
N SER A 32 -14.18 17.46 -1.04
CA SER A 32 -15.03 18.02 -2.11
C SER A 32 -14.27 18.90 -3.11
N ALA A 33 -13.15 19.51 -2.70
CA ALA A 33 -12.31 20.28 -3.61
C ALA A 33 -11.47 19.39 -4.56
N VAL A 34 -11.19 18.14 -4.17
CA VAL A 34 -10.32 17.22 -4.92
C VAL A 34 -11.05 16.03 -5.52
N SER A 35 -12.30 15.79 -5.15
CA SER A 35 -13.10 14.71 -5.69
C SER A 35 -14.60 15.04 -5.69
N SER A 36 -15.21 14.74 -6.83
CA SER A 36 -16.66 14.72 -7.08
C SER A 36 -17.31 13.38 -6.70
N GLU A 37 -16.51 12.30 -6.61
CA GLU A 37 -16.96 10.94 -6.32
C GLU A 37 -16.51 10.51 -4.92
N LEU A 38 -17.00 11.18 -3.87
CA LEU A 38 -16.65 10.83 -2.50
C LEU A 38 -17.21 9.44 -2.12
N PRO A 39 -16.44 8.62 -1.39
CA PRO A 39 -16.94 7.35 -0.92
C PRO A 39 -18.11 7.55 0.05
N GLU A 40 -19.09 6.64 0.00
CA GLU A 40 -20.27 6.67 0.89
C GLU A 40 -19.86 6.77 2.37
N SER A 41 -18.77 6.09 2.74
CA SER A 41 -18.13 6.26 4.04
C SER A 41 -16.61 6.26 3.92
N LEU A 42 -15.97 7.28 4.52
CA LEU A 42 -14.53 7.32 4.78
C LEU A 42 -14.33 7.10 6.29
N ARG A 43 -13.55 6.09 6.67
CA ARG A 43 -13.25 5.79 8.08
C ARG A 43 -11.90 6.39 8.44
N VAL A 44 -11.83 7.18 9.51
CA VAL A 44 -10.58 7.73 10.01
C VAL A 44 -10.33 7.19 11.41
N PHE A 45 -9.23 6.47 11.57
CA PHE A 45 -8.76 5.99 12.86
C PHE A 45 -7.62 6.87 13.33
N TYR A 46 -7.59 7.20 14.62
CA TYR A 46 -6.50 7.98 15.20
C TYR A 46 -5.61 7.09 16.05
N GLY A 47 -4.31 7.30 15.91
CA GLY A 47 -3.28 6.79 16.81
C GLY A 47 -2.37 7.92 17.27
N PHE A 48 -1.44 7.61 18.17
CA PHE A 48 -0.42 8.55 18.62
C PHE A 48 0.96 8.05 18.22
N SER A 49 1.87 8.98 17.96
CA SER A 49 3.23 8.70 17.49
C SER A 49 4.23 9.67 18.13
N PRO A 50 5.49 9.24 18.39
CA PRO A 50 6.55 10.12 18.88
C PRO A 50 7.02 11.15 17.84
N GLN A 51 6.55 11.07 16.58
CA GLN A 51 6.90 12.03 15.54
C GLN A 51 6.37 13.43 15.89
N PRO A 52 7.10 14.51 15.56
CA PRO A 52 6.72 15.88 15.92
C PRO A 52 5.56 16.44 15.09
N THR A 53 5.14 15.74 14.04
CA THR A 53 4.09 16.19 13.11
C THR A 53 3.11 15.07 12.84
N ALA A 54 1.85 15.43 12.58
CA ALA A 54 0.83 14.46 12.23
C ALA A 54 1.16 13.80 10.87
N THR A 55 1.02 12.49 10.81
CA THR A 55 1.22 11.70 9.59
C THR A 55 -0.01 10.85 9.34
N ALA A 56 -0.31 10.55 8.08
CA ALA A 56 -1.41 9.65 7.76
C ALA A 56 -1.02 8.67 6.68
N THR A 57 -1.65 7.50 6.75
CA THR A 57 -1.59 6.49 5.69
C THR A 57 -3.02 6.08 5.39
N ALA A 58 -3.36 6.03 4.11
CA ALA A 58 -4.70 5.65 3.68
C ALA A 58 -4.64 4.37 2.85
N PHE A 59 -5.67 3.54 3.04
CA PHE A 59 -5.88 2.29 2.34
C PHE A 59 -7.36 2.24 1.91
N ALA A 60 -7.62 2.35 0.61
CA ALA A 60 -8.96 2.46 0.06
C ALA A 60 -9.80 3.56 0.78
N HIS A 61 -10.81 3.15 1.55
CA HIS A 61 -11.72 4.05 2.28
C HIS A 61 -11.41 4.16 3.78
N THR A 62 -10.20 3.76 4.19
CA THR A 62 -9.73 3.86 5.57
C THR A 62 -8.47 4.72 5.63
N VAL A 63 -8.42 5.65 6.59
CA VAL A 63 -7.23 6.44 6.89
C VAL A 63 -6.80 6.19 8.33
N LEU A 64 -5.54 5.86 8.54
CA LEU A 64 -4.89 5.89 9.84
C LEU A 64 -4.16 7.21 9.98
N LEU A 65 -4.60 8.05 10.91
CA LEU A 65 -4.00 9.34 11.25
C LEU A 65 -3.22 9.20 12.56
N LEU A 66 -1.91 9.35 12.50
CA LEU A 66 -1.02 9.33 13.64
C LEU A 66 -0.75 10.76 14.10
N LEU A 67 -1.17 11.09 15.31
CA LEU A 67 -1.01 12.39 15.92
C LEU A 67 0.26 12.43 16.79
N PRO A 68 0.99 13.56 16.83
CA PRO A 68 2.12 13.75 17.74
C PRO A 68 1.68 13.59 19.21
N GLU A 69 2.45 12.81 19.98
CA GLU A 69 2.26 12.68 21.43
C GLU A 69 2.61 13.95 22.20
N SER A 70 3.53 14.75 21.65
CA SER A 70 4.15 15.89 22.33
C SER A 70 3.40 17.21 22.15
N ALA A 71 2.48 17.33 21.19
CA ALA A 71 1.78 18.57 20.89
C ALA A 71 0.37 18.33 20.30
N PRO A 72 -0.62 19.18 20.61
CA PRO A 72 -1.94 19.09 19.99
C PRO A 72 -1.88 19.43 18.50
N THR A 73 -2.59 18.63 17.69
CA THR A 73 -2.80 18.89 16.26
C THR A 73 -4.14 19.57 16.05
N THR A 74 -4.17 20.66 15.27
CA THR A 74 -5.42 21.34 14.95
C THR A 74 -6.32 20.45 14.09
N ALA A 75 -7.64 20.67 14.15
CA ALA A 75 -8.59 19.94 13.30
C ALA A 75 -8.30 20.14 11.81
N VAL A 76 -7.85 21.34 11.42
CA VAL A 76 -7.50 21.69 10.03
C VAL A 76 -6.25 20.93 9.58
N ASP A 77 -5.19 20.89 10.38
CA ASP A 77 -3.96 20.18 10.01
C ASP A 77 -4.19 18.67 9.94
N ALA A 78 -4.94 18.12 10.90
CA ALA A 78 -5.36 16.71 10.86
C ALA A 78 -6.16 16.40 9.58
N ALA A 79 -7.07 17.28 9.18
CA ALA A 79 -7.88 17.13 7.97
C ALA A 79 -7.04 17.22 6.68
N ARG A 80 -6.10 18.16 6.60
CA ARG A 80 -5.15 18.29 5.46
C ARG A 80 -4.27 17.07 5.30
N THR A 81 -3.72 16.56 6.41
CA THR A 81 -2.91 15.33 6.41
C THR A 81 -3.73 14.12 5.97
N THR A 82 -4.97 14.01 6.46
CA THR A 82 -5.91 12.94 6.09
C THR A 82 -6.31 13.00 4.61
N ALA A 83 -6.69 14.18 4.11
CA ALA A 83 -7.09 14.38 2.71
C ALA A 83 -5.93 14.09 1.75
N THR A 84 -4.72 14.55 2.09
CA THR A 84 -3.52 14.29 1.29
C THR A 84 -3.19 12.80 1.24
N ALA A 85 -3.22 12.10 2.38
CA ALA A 85 -3.00 10.65 2.43
C ALA A 85 -4.05 9.88 1.63
N TRP A 86 -5.33 10.25 1.76
CA TRP A 86 -6.43 9.66 1.00
C TRP A 86 -6.27 9.87 -0.51
N LEU A 87 -5.89 11.08 -0.93
CA LEU A 87 -5.65 11.39 -2.34
C LEU A 87 -4.44 10.61 -2.89
N LEU A 88 -3.34 10.54 -2.13
CA LEU A 88 -2.15 9.76 -2.52
C LEU A 88 -2.45 8.26 -2.63
N ALA A 89 -3.30 7.71 -1.76
CA ALA A 89 -3.71 6.31 -1.83
C ALA A 89 -4.49 5.95 -3.11
N GLN A 90 -5.03 6.93 -3.81
CA GLN A 90 -5.73 6.76 -5.09
C GLN A 90 -4.82 6.99 -6.30
N LYS A 91 -3.52 7.25 -6.08
CA LYS A 91 -2.61 7.53 -7.19
C LYS A 91 -2.52 6.32 -8.09
N SER A 92 -2.81 6.54 -9.36
CA SER A 92 -2.62 5.57 -10.43
C SER A 92 -2.21 6.34 -11.66
N PRO A 93 -1.30 5.78 -12.48
CA PRO A 93 -0.94 6.45 -13.72
C PRO A 93 -2.15 6.52 -14.65
N ALA A 94 -2.29 7.65 -15.36
CA ALA A 94 -3.29 7.77 -16.42
C ALA A 94 -3.00 6.75 -17.53
N ALA A 95 -4.06 6.21 -18.15
CA ALA A 95 -3.93 5.26 -19.24
C ALA A 95 -3.23 5.88 -20.46
N PRO A 96 -2.45 5.10 -21.22
CA PRO A 96 -1.94 5.55 -22.50
C PRO A 96 -3.09 6.05 -23.40
N GLN A 97 -2.89 7.20 -24.05
CA GLN A 97 -3.88 7.78 -24.95
C GLN A 97 -3.39 7.69 -26.41
N PRO A 98 -4.18 7.12 -27.34
CA PRO A 98 -3.81 7.05 -28.74
C PRO A 98 -3.47 8.43 -29.32
N GLY A 99 -2.32 8.52 -30.00
CA GLY A 99 -1.84 9.75 -30.63
C GLY A 99 -1.23 10.79 -29.69
N VAL A 100 -1.08 10.48 -28.40
CA VAL A 100 -0.42 11.35 -27.40
C VAL A 100 0.88 10.69 -26.94
N GLY A 101 1.99 11.42 -26.97
CA GLY A 101 3.28 10.91 -26.52
C GLY A 101 3.40 10.92 -24.99
N GLU A 102 4.23 10.01 -24.45
CA GLU A 102 4.42 9.84 -22.99
C GLU A 102 4.80 11.13 -22.26
N LEU A 103 5.65 11.97 -22.87
CA LEU A 103 6.08 13.22 -22.26
C LEU A 103 4.91 14.17 -22.01
N LEU A 104 4.05 14.39 -23.01
CA LEU A 104 2.92 15.32 -22.89
C LEU A 104 1.88 14.77 -21.92
N LEU A 105 1.65 13.45 -21.94
CA LEU A 105 0.78 12.79 -20.98
C LEU A 105 1.30 12.94 -19.54
N ARG A 106 2.60 12.76 -19.30
CA ARG A 106 3.23 12.99 -17.98
C ARG A 106 3.12 14.44 -17.52
N VAL A 107 3.30 15.41 -18.41
CA VAL A 107 3.12 16.85 -18.10
C VAL A 107 1.70 17.12 -17.61
N ALA A 108 0.71 16.62 -18.35
CA ALA A 108 -0.70 16.76 -18.02
C ALA A 108 -1.03 16.11 -16.66
N GLU A 109 -0.59 14.85 -16.47
CA GLU A 109 -0.75 14.08 -15.24
C GLU A 109 -0.11 14.78 -14.04
N SER A 110 1.10 15.32 -14.21
CA SER A 110 1.82 16.00 -13.14
C SER A 110 1.10 17.27 -12.69
N LEU A 111 0.55 18.06 -13.62
CA LEU A 111 -0.26 19.24 -13.28
C LEU A 111 -1.55 18.85 -12.56
N ALA A 112 -2.24 17.80 -13.02
CA ALA A 112 -3.47 17.33 -12.40
C ALA A 112 -3.24 16.84 -10.96
N TRP A 113 -2.19 16.05 -10.74
CA TRP A 113 -1.82 15.55 -9.42
C TRP A 113 -1.29 16.66 -8.51
N LEU A 114 -0.38 17.52 -8.99
CA LEU A 114 0.13 18.64 -8.23
C LEU A 114 -1.00 19.58 -7.81
N GLY A 115 -1.90 19.94 -8.73
CA GLY A 115 -3.03 20.79 -8.42
C GLY A 115 -4.00 20.18 -7.42
N SER A 116 -4.29 18.88 -7.55
CA SER A 116 -5.13 18.17 -6.59
C SER A 116 -4.49 18.08 -5.20
N LEU A 117 -3.18 17.81 -5.12
CA LEU A 117 -2.45 17.77 -3.85
C LEU A 117 -2.34 19.15 -3.19
N ALA A 118 -2.15 20.20 -4.00
CA ALA A 118 -2.16 21.57 -3.53
C ALA A 118 -3.55 21.97 -2.99
N LEU A 119 -4.65 21.60 -3.65
CA LEU A 119 -6.00 21.79 -3.13
C LEU A 119 -6.25 21.02 -1.82
N ALA A 120 -5.84 19.74 -1.74
CA ALA A 120 -5.97 18.92 -0.53
C ALA A 120 -5.16 19.45 0.67
N SER A 121 -4.09 20.20 0.39
CA SER A 121 -3.21 20.79 1.40
C SER A 121 -3.46 22.29 1.62
N THR A 122 -4.39 22.92 0.90
CA THR A 122 -4.77 24.31 1.11
C THR A 122 -5.66 24.41 2.37
N PRO A 123 -5.46 25.39 3.27
CA PRO A 123 -6.38 25.61 4.37
C PRO A 123 -7.83 25.74 3.87
N PRO A 124 -8.82 25.02 4.46
CA PRO A 124 -10.18 24.98 3.94
C PRO A 124 -10.83 26.35 3.78
N GLU A 125 -10.50 27.30 4.66
CA GLU A 125 -10.96 28.69 4.63
C GLU A 125 -10.47 29.49 3.41
N LEU A 126 -9.38 29.06 2.78
CA LEU A 126 -8.84 29.65 1.55
C LEU A 126 -9.38 28.97 0.28
N LEU A 127 -10.32 28.03 0.39
CA LEU A 127 -10.97 27.42 -0.76
C LEU A 127 -12.33 28.10 -1.01
N PRO A 128 -12.72 28.36 -2.27
CA PRO A 128 -11.96 28.09 -3.49
C PRO A 128 -10.85 29.12 -3.76
N ILE A 129 -9.75 28.68 -4.35
CA ILE A 129 -8.57 29.52 -4.65
C ILE A 129 -8.91 30.62 -5.67
N GLY A 130 -9.81 30.32 -6.60
CA GLY A 130 -10.24 31.23 -7.67
C GLY A 130 -10.99 32.48 -7.20
N GLU A 131 -11.36 32.57 -5.93
CA GLU A 131 -11.98 33.77 -5.35
C GLU A 131 -10.97 34.88 -5.02
N TRP A 132 -9.70 34.53 -4.79
CA TRP A 132 -8.68 35.49 -4.33
C TRP A 132 -7.38 35.42 -5.15
N VAL A 133 -7.24 34.46 -6.07
CA VAL A 133 -6.11 34.40 -7.00
C VAL A 133 -6.52 34.88 -8.39
N GLU A 134 -5.74 35.78 -8.97
CA GLU A 134 -5.99 36.25 -10.33
C GLU A 134 -5.39 35.31 -11.40
N PRO A 135 -6.12 35.01 -12.50
CA PRO A 135 -5.63 34.14 -13.57
C PRO A 135 -4.29 34.60 -14.18
N LYS A 136 -4.06 35.92 -14.25
CA LYS A 136 -2.80 36.47 -14.79
C LYS A 136 -1.61 36.27 -13.86
N ALA A 137 -1.83 36.20 -12.55
CA ALA A 137 -0.78 36.04 -11.56
C ALA A 137 -0.15 34.63 -11.60
N VAL A 138 -0.95 33.61 -11.92
CA VAL A 138 -0.50 32.21 -11.96
C VAL A 138 0.05 31.76 -13.32
N ALA A 139 -0.24 32.49 -14.39
CA ALA A 139 0.17 32.13 -15.75
C ALA A 139 1.71 31.98 -15.94
N PRO A 140 2.57 32.85 -15.37
CA PRO A 140 4.02 32.74 -15.54
C PRO A 140 4.61 31.44 -14.99
N ALA A 141 4.11 30.95 -13.86
CA ALA A 141 4.58 29.71 -13.24
C ALA A 141 4.25 28.49 -14.13
N LEU A 142 3.04 28.43 -14.68
CA LEU A 142 2.64 27.37 -15.61
C LEU A 142 3.42 27.42 -16.93
N GLU A 143 3.67 28.63 -17.45
CA GLU A 143 4.47 28.80 -18.65
C GLU A 143 5.93 28.38 -18.44
N ALA A 144 6.54 28.76 -17.32
CA ALA A 144 7.90 28.35 -16.96
C ALA A 144 8.00 26.82 -16.84
N PHE A 145 7.02 26.19 -16.19
CA PHE A 145 6.94 24.73 -16.08
C PHE A 145 6.85 24.05 -17.45
N LEU A 146 5.93 24.48 -18.31
CA LEU A 146 5.80 23.89 -19.65
C LEU A 146 7.07 24.08 -20.49
N ARG A 147 7.72 25.25 -20.41
CA ARG A 147 8.98 25.50 -21.12
C ARG A 147 10.07 24.54 -20.67
N GLN A 148 10.22 24.32 -19.36
CA GLN A 148 11.20 23.41 -18.80
C GLN A 148 10.89 21.94 -19.12
N SER A 149 9.63 21.53 -19.07
CA SER A 149 9.24 20.13 -19.30
C SER A 149 9.21 19.74 -20.78
N LEU A 150 8.99 20.69 -21.69
CA LEU A 150 8.89 20.43 -23.13
C LEU A 150 10.12 20.90 -23.92
N ASP A 151 11.20 21.31 -23.26
CA ASP A 151 12.47 21.66 -23.93
C ASP A 151 13.12 20.41 -24.53
N SER A 152 13.12 20.31 -25.85
CA SER A 152 13.70 19.18 -26.59
C SER A 152 15.22 19.12 -26.53
N ARG A 153 15.90 20.15 -26.02
CA ARG A 153 17.36 20.19 -25.85
C ARG A 153 17.82 19.44 -24.61
N GLU A 154 16.93 19.27 -23.64
CA GLU A 154 17.23 18.57 -22.40
C GLU A 154 16.93 17.06 -22.54
N PRO A 155 17.83 16.17 -22.11
CA PRO A 155 17.60 14.72 -22.16
C PRO A 155 16.29 14.33 -21.46
N TYR A 156 15.55 13.39 -22.04
CA TYR A 156 14.25 12.97 -21.51
C TYR A 156 14.35 12.49 -20.06
N ARG A 157 15.42 11.77 -19.71
CA ARG A 157 15.66 11.27 -18.33
C ARG A 157 15.64 12.37 -17.26
N ILE A 158 16.17 13.56 -17.57
CA ILE A 158 16.24 14.68 -16.62
C ILE A 158 14.85 15.30 -16.46
N ARG A 159 14.15 15.51 -17.57
CA ARG A 159 12.77 16.02 -17.58
C ARG A 159 11.81 15.06 -16.87
N ARG A 160 11.96 13.76 -17.08
CA ARG A 160 11.23 12.69 -16.39
C ARG A 160 11.44 12.75 -14.87
N ALA A 161 12.67 12.90 -14.40
CA ALA A 161 12.96 13.04 -12.98
C ALA A 161 12.25 14.26 -12.38
N ARG A 162 12.35 15.42 -13.03
CA ARG A 162 11.68 16.66 -12.62
C ARG A 162 10.16 16.50 -12.52
N LEU A 163 9.54 15.87 -13.52
CA LEU A 163 8.08 15.62 -13.55
C LEU A 163 7.63 14.70 -12.41
N ARG A 164 8.44 13.69 -12.05
CA ARG A 164 8.15 12.83 -10.90
C ARG A 164 8.28 13.58 -9.59
N GLU A 165 9.36 14.34 -9.43
CA GLU A 165 9.68 15.06 -8.20
C GLU A 165 8.59 16.06 -7.81
N ILE A 166 8.04 16.83 -8.76
CA ILE A 166 7.05 17.87 -8.43
C ILE A 166 5.76 17.32 -7.81
N THR A 167 5.46 16.03 -8.01
CA THR A 167 4.28 15.40 -7.42
C THR A 167 4.53 14.80 -6.03
N LEU A 168 5.76 14.91 -5.52
CA LEU A 168 6.10 14.52 -4.16
C LEU A 168 5.82 15.68 -3.18
N PRO A 169 5.40 15.38 -1.93
CA PRO A 169 5.12 16.41 -0.93
C PRO A 169 6.28 17.39 -0.75
N GLY A 170 5.99 18.70 -0.85
CA GLY A 170 6.94 19.78 -0.60
C GLY A 170 8.03 19.99 -1.67
N ARG A 171 7.96 19.30 -2.82
CA ARG A 171 8.99 19.42 -3.87
C ARG A 171 8.69 20.46 -4.95
N ALA A 172 7.42 20.71 -5.26
CA ALA A 172 7.05 21.79 -6.17
C ALA A 172 7.24 23.16 -5.49
N SER A 173 7.54 24.20 -6.28
CA SER A 173 7.55 25.56 -5.76
C SER A 173 6.13 25.98 -5.35
N PRO A 174 5.96 26.86 -4.34
CA PRO A 174 4.65 27.34 -3.92
C PRO A 174 3.85 27.96 -5.07
N GLU A 175 4.51 28.70 -5.97
CA GLU A 175 3.89 29.36 -7.12
C GLU A 175 3.34 28.35 -8.12
N LEU A 176 4.10 27.30 -8.43
CA LEU A 176 3.65 26.25 -9.34
C LEU A 176 2.52 25.42 -8.71
N ALA A 177 2.61 25.12 -7.42
CA ALA A 177 1.57 24.40 -6.70
C ALA A 177 0.24 25.18 -6.70
N GLN A 178 0.28 26.47 -6.38
CA GLN A 178 -0.90 27.35 -6.42
C GLN A 178 -1.45 27.48 -7.84
N ALA A 179 -0.60 27.61 -8.85
CA ALA A 179 -1.02 27.72 -10.23
C ALA A 179 -1.68 26.44 -10.76
N ALA A 180 -1.13 25.27 -10.41
CA ALA A 180 -1.73 23.97 -10.74
C ALA A 180 -3.06 23.76 -10.00
N ALA A 181 -3.16 24.19 -8.73
CA ALA A 181 -4.40 24.14 -7.95
C ALA A 181 -5.50 24.97 -8.61
N PHE A 182 -5.17 26.22 -8.99
CA PHE A 182 -6.07 27.11 -9.73
C PHE A 182 -6.54 26.48 -11.06
N LEU A 183 -5.62 25.83 -11.78
CA LEU A 183 -5.92 25.15 -13.05
C LEU A 183 -6.93 24.01 -12.86
N VAL A 184 -6.70 23.15 -11.87
CA VAL A 184 -7.58 22.00 -11.55
C VAL A 184 -8.94 22.46 -11.01
N GLU A 185 -8.96 23.46 -10.12
CA GLU A 185 -10.20 24.02 -9.58
C GLU A 185 -11.04 24.67 -10.68
N THR A 186 -10.41 25.44 -11.59
CA THR A 186 -11.10 26.03 -12.75
C THR A 186 -11.66 24.95 -13.68
N PHE A 187 -10.94 23.84 -13.86
CA PHE A 187 -11.45 22.70 -14.62
C PHE A 187 -12.71 22.09 -13.98
N GLY A 188 -12.82 22.13 -12.66
CA GLY A 188 -14.04 21.79 -11.90
C GLY A 188 -14.37 20.30 -11.84
N GLN A 189 -13.50 19.44 -12.39
CA GLN A 189 -13.63 17.98 -12.36
C GLN A 189 -12.27 17.35 -12.00
N PRO A 190 -11.81 17.48 -10.75
CA PRO A 190 -10.47 17.07 -10.34
C PRO A 190 -10.21 15.56 -10.53
N ASP A 191 -11.21 14.69 -10.32
CA ASP A 191 -11.07 13.25 -10.61
C ASP A 191 -10.82 13.01 -12.10
N LYS A 192 -11.59 13.68 -12.97
CA LYS A 192 -11.42 13.58 -14.41
C LYS A 192 -10.06 14.12 -14.84
N ALA A 193 -9.59 15.22 -14.26
CA ALA A 193 -8.26 15.75 -14.54
C ALA A 193 -7.16 14.74 -14.21
N ARG A 194 -7.32 13.89 -13.18
CA ARG A 194 -6.34 12.85 -12.85
C ARG A 194 -6.47 11.60 -13.72
N ARG A 195 -7.70 11.17 -14.06
CA ARG A 195 -7.98 9.96 -14.88
C ARG A 195 -7.75 10.19 -16.38
N ASP A 196 -8.10 11.38 -16.87
CA ASP A 196 -7.96 11.85 -18.25
C ASP A 196 -7.29 13.24 -18.27
N PRO A 197 -5.97 13.30 -18.00
CA PRO A 197 -5.27 14.56 -17.83
C PRO A 197 -5.15 15.39 -19.11
N MET A 198 -5.27 14.79 -20.29
CA MET A 198 -5.27 15.55 -21.54
C MET A 198 -6.52 16.44 -21.68
N ALA A 199 -7.65 16.02 -21.12
CA ALA A 199 -8.84 16.88 -21.08
C ALA A 199 -8.61 18.19 -20.31
N LEU A 200 -7.75 18.17 -19.27
CA LEU A 200 -7.36 19.39 -18.55
C LEU A 200 -6.59 20.35 -19.46
N LEU A 201 -5.57 19.86 -20.17
CA LEU A 201 -4.76 20.67 -21.08
C LEU A 201 -5.57 21.23 -22.25
N GLN A 202 -6.46 20.41 -22.83
CA GLN A 202 -7.36 20.84 -23.91
C GLN A 202 -8.31 21.94 -23.43
N ALA A 203 -8.96 21.74 -22.27
CA ALA A 203 -9.86 22.74 -21.70
C ALA A 203 -9.15 24.07 -21.40
N TRP A 204 -7.91 24.00 -20.91
CA TRP A 204 -7.09 25.19 -20.68
C TRP A 204 -6.75 25.92 -21.99
N ALA A 205 -6.32 25.19 -23.01
CA ALA A 205 -5.93 25.78 -24.29
C ALA A 205 -7.09 26.44 -25.04
N GLU A 206 -8.26 25.80 -25.01
CA GLU A 206 -9.49 26.27 -25.66
C GLU A 206 -10.20 27.36 -24.86
N ASN A 207 -9.97 27.42 -23.55
CA ASN A 207 -10.53 28.41 -22.64
C ASN A 207 -12.06 28.61 -22.83
N ARG A 208 -12.83 27.51 -22.80
CA ARG A 208 -14.29 27.44 -23.09
C ARG A 208 -15.17 28.20 -22.07
N GLY A 209 -15.03 29.51 -21.94
CA GLY A 209 -15.87 30.35 -21.07
C GLY A 209 -15.60 30.19 -19.57
N LYS A 210 -14.51 29.52 -19.18
CA LYS A 210 -14.04 29.41 -17.80
C LYS A 210 -12.93 30.43 -17.54
N ARG A 211 -12.63 30.72 -16.27
CA ARG A 211 -11.59 31.70 -15.89
C ARG A 211 -10.18 31.09 -15.89
N PHE A 212 -9.83 30.33 -16.92
CA PHE A 212 -8.48 29.76 -17.00
C PHE A 212 -7.42 30.86 -17.11
N PRO A 213 -6.19 30.61 -16.61
CA PRO A 213 -5.07 31.49 -16.90
C PRO A 213 -4.83 31.54 -18.40
N PRO A 214 -4.33 32.67 -18.96
CA PRO A 214 -4.03 32.76 -20.39
C PRO A 214 -3.15 31.58 -20.86
N PRO A 215 -3.61 30.75 -21.82
CA PRO A 215 -2.86 29.58 -22.24
C PRO A 215 -1.60 30.01 -23.00
N PRO A 216 -0.41 29.50 -22.65
CA PRO A 216 0.82 29.86 -23.33
C PRO A 216 0.81 29.31 -24.75
N ARG A 217 1.49 30.02 -25.68
CA ARG A 217 1.61 29.58 -27.08
C ARG A 217 2.19 28.17 -27.20
N LEU A 218 3.12 27.83 -26.29
CA LEU A 218 3.75 26.51 -26.22
C LEU A 218 2.74 25.39 -26.00
N LEU A 219 1.72 25.60 -25.15
CA LEU A 219 0.67 24.61 -24.92
C LEU A 219 -0.13 24.33 -26.20
N ARG A 220 -0.53 25.39 -26.91
CA ARG A 220 -1.28 25.25 -28.18
C ARG A 220 -0.46 24.53 -29.23
N ALA A 221 0.84 24.82 -29.32
CA ALA A 221 1.76 24.12 -30.21
C ALA A 221 1.89 22.63 -29.82
N ALA A 222 1.98 22.33 -28.53
CA ALA A 222 2.04 20.95 -28.03
C ALA A 222 0.77 20.15 -28.36
N LEU A 223 -0.41 20.76 -28.22
CA LEU A 223 -1.68 20.12 -28.55
C LEU A 223 -1.93 19.97 -30.06
N ALA A 224 -1.24 20.75 -30.90
CA ALA A 224 -1.27 20.57 -32.35
C ALA A 224 -0.42 19.36 -32.81
N GLU A 225 0.62 18.98 -32.04
CA GLU A 225 1.50 17.84 -32.34
C GLU A 225 1.72 16.91 -31.13
N PRO A 226 0.65 16.37 -30.52
CA PRO A 226 0.69 15.75 -29.19
C PRO A 226 1.56 14.50 -29.09
N ALA A 227 1.78 13.80 -30.20
CA ALA A 227 2.59 12.59 -30.25
C ALA A 227 4.10 12.86 -30.08
N ARG A 228 4.58 14.02 -30.53
CA ARG A 228 6.02 14.27 -30.72
C ARG A 228 6.54 15.57 -30.11
N PHE A 229 5.65 16.43 -29.62
CA PHE A 229 6.06 17.74 -29.14
C PHE A 229 7.03 17.64 -27.95
N GLY A 230 8.12 18.40 -27.99
CA GLY A 230 9.16 18.38 -26.97
C GLY A 230 10.10 17.16 -27.04
N LEU A 231 9.90 16.22 -27.97
CA LEU A 231 10.87 15.17 -28.26
C LEU A 231 11.94 15.67 -29.24
N ALA A 232 13.17 15.18 -29.10
CA ALA A 232 14.22 15.46 -30.07
C ALA A 232 13.86 14.80 -31.42
N LYS A 233 14.19 15.46 -32.54
CA LYS A 233 13.93 14.92 -33.89
C LYS A 233 14.68 13.60 -34.16
N LYS A 234 15.82 13.42 -33.50
CA LYS A 234 16.61 12.19 -33.45
C LYS A 234 16.96 11.97 -31.98
N PRO A 235 16.12 11.23 -31.22
CA PRO A 235 16.43 10.90 -29.85
C PRO A 235 17.69 10.03 -29.80
N GLU A 236 18.46 10.17 -28.72
CA GLU A 236 19.52 9.20 -28.40
C GLU A 236 18.87 7.84 -28.13
N ASP A 237 19.62 6.75 -28.37
CA ASP A 237 19.11 5.39 -28.14
C ASP A 237 18.70 5.18 -26.67
N GLU A 238 19.42 5.81 -25.73
CA GLU A 238 19.07 5.81 -24.29
C GLU A 238 17.70 6.44 -24.04
N ASP A 239 17.43 7.64 -24.58
CA ASP A 239 16.17 8.34 -24.39
C ASP A 239 14.99 7.58 -25.02
N SER A 240 15.20 6.97 -26.18
CA SER A 240 14.21 6.13 -26.86
C SER A 240 13.84 4.90 -26.02
N THR A 241 14.85 4.25 -25.43
CA THR A 241 14.66 3.08 -24.56
C THR A 241 13.92 3.46 -23.27
N VAL A 242 14.26 4.61 -22.67
CA VAL A 242 13.59 5.09 -21.44
C VAL A 242 12.14 5.49 -21.72
N LEU A 243 11.86 6.12 -22.87
CA LEU A 243 10.49 6.43 -23.31
C LEU A 243 9.66 5.16 -23.48
N ALA A 244 10.14 4.20 -24.26
CA ALA A 244 9.44 2.93 -24.49
C ALA A 244 9.20 2.16 -23.18
N SER A 245 10.18 2.18 -22.27
CA SER A 245 10.06 1.57 -20.94
C SER A 245 8.98 2.25 -20.10
N ASP A 246 8.93 3.59 -20.09
CA ASP A 246 7.90 4.34 -19.38
C ASP A 246 6.49 4.11 -19.95
N GLU A 247 6.36 4.07 -21.27
CA GLU A 247 5.10 3.78 -21.96
C GLU A 247 4.60 2.38 -21.59
N ALA A 248 5.48 1.38 -21.60
CA ALA A 248 5.14 0.01 -21.23
C ALA A 248 4.79 -0.12 -19.74
N LEU A 249 5.51 0.55 -18.85
CA LEU A 249 5.19 0.59 -17.41
C LEU A 249 3.84 1.26 -17.16
N ARG A 250 3.55 2.37 -17.84
CA ARG A 250 2.24 3.04 -17.77
C ARG A 250 1.14 2.10 -18.24
N ALA A 251 1.32 1.45 -19.39
CA ALA A 251 0.38 0.47 -19.92
C ALA A 251 0.14 -0.66 -18.93
N ALA A 252 1.21 -1.20 -18.31
CA ALA A 252 1.14 -2.28 -17.34
C ALA A 252 0.32 -1.94 -16.09
N TRP A 253 0.32 -0.67 -15.66
CA TRP A 253 -0.44 -0.20 -14.51
C TRP A 253 -1.86 0.26 -14.83
N ALA A 254 -2.06 0.89 -15.99
CA ALA A 254 -3.28 1.64 -16.27
C ALA A 254 -4.27 0.93 -17.21
N LEU A 255 -3.79 0.06 -18.09
CA LEU A 255 -4.69 -0.70 -18.98
C LEU A 255 -5.41 -1.82 -18.21
N PRO A 256 -6.59 -2.27 -18.68
CA PRO A 256 -7.23 -3.47 -18.16
C PRO A 256 -6.26 -4.67 -18.21
N PRO A 257 -6.12 -5.47 -17.14
CA PRO A 257 -5.20 -6.62 -17.15
C PRO A 257 -5.48 -7.65 -18.25
N SER A 258 -6.70 -7.69 -18.79
CA SER A 258 -7.07 -8.52 -19.95
C SER A 258 -6.34 -8.13 -21.24
N GLN A 259 -5.93 -6.87 -21.38
CA GLN A 259 -5.22 -6.37 -22.55
C GLN A 259 -3.74 -6.73 -22.48
N GLU A 260 -3.18 -7.25 -23.58
CA GLU A 260 -1.76 -7.61 -23.65
C GLU A 260 -0.84 -6.39 -23.74
N LEU A 261 0.34 -6.54 -23.14
CA LEU A 261 1.43 -5.58 -23.34
C LEU A 261 2.07 -5.74 -24.73
N PRO A 262 2.67 -4.67 -25.28
CA PRO A 262 3.44 -4.77 -26.52
C PRO A 262 4.55 -5.83 -26.43
N PRO A 263 4.83 -6.58 -27.52
CA PRO A 263 5.98 -7.46 -27.59
C PRO A 263 7.28 -6.69 -27.27
N GLY A 264 8.15 -7.27 -26.45
CA GLY A 264 9.39 -6.63 -26.04
C GLY A 264 9.25 -5.60 -24.91
N ALA A 265 8.08 -5.52 -24.25
CA ALA A 265 7.94 -4.76 -23.01
C ALA A 265 9.03 -5.15 -22.00
N PRO A 266 9.58 -4.19 -21.24
CA PRO A 266 10.63 -4.45 -20.27
C PRO A 266 10.13 -5.41 -19.18
N THR A 267 11.05 -6.19 -18.61
CA THR A 267 10.75 -7.21 -17.59
C THR A 267 9.90 -6.68 -16.44
N GLU A 268 10.17 -5.46 -15.97
CA GLU A 268 9.41 -4.84 -14.88
C GLU A 268 7.93 -4.62 -15.25
N ALA A 269 7.65 -4.09 -16.46
CA ALA A 269 6.28 -3.92 -16.94
C ALA A 269 5.54 -5.25 -17.07
N VAL A 270 6.22 -6.28 -17.58
CA VAL A 270 5.67 -7.64 -17.69
C VAL A 270 5.33 -8.20 -16.31
N ARG A 271 6.21 -8.03 -15.31
CA ARG A 271 5.98 -8.50 -13.93
C ARG A 271 4.76 -7.84 -13.30
N ILE A 272 4.64 -6.51 -13.40
CA ILE A 272 3.49 -5.74 -12.90
C ILE A 272 2.19 -6.22 -13.57
N TRP A 273 2.22 -6.33 -14.90
CA TRP A 273 1.06 -6.76 -15.67
C TRP A 273 0.60 -8.18 -15.31
N GLN A 274 1.54 -9.13 -15.18
CA GLN A 274 1.24 -10.50 -14.73
C GLN A 274 0.66 -10.52 -13.30
N ALA A 275 1.23 -9.75 -12.37
CA ALA A 275 0.73 -9.68 -11.00
C ALA A 275 -0.71 -9.10 -10.92
N ARG A 276 -1.06 -8.14 -11.79
CA ARG A 276 -2.44 -7.63 -11.92
C ARG A 276 -3.39 -8.61 -12.62
N ARG A 277 -2.88 -9.47 -13.51
CA ARG A 277 -3.69 -10.51 -14.15
C ARG A 277 -4.07 -11.62 -13.20
N ARG A 278 -3.13 -12.07 -12.36
CA ARG A 278 -3.39 -13.07 -11.31
C ARG A 278 -4.49 -12.61 -10.36
N SER A 279 -4.52 -11.33 -9.98
CA SER A 279 -5.61 -10.80 -9.13
C SER A 279 -6.98 -10.78 -9.78
N GLN A 280 -7.06 -11.01 -11.09
CA GLN A 280 -8.31 -11.18 -11.85
C GLN A 280 -8.56 -12.63 -12.29
N GLY A 281 -7.71 -13.59 -11.88
CA GLY A 281 -7.80 -14.97 -12.32
C GLY A 281 -7.59 -15.13 -13.83
N LEU A 282 -6.76 -14.26 -14.42
CA LEU A 282 -6.39 -14.33 -15.82
C LEU A 282 -5.08 -15.09 -16.00
N PRO A 283 -4.95 -15.95 -17.04
CA PRO A 283 -3.77 -16.79 -17.23
C PRO A 283 -2.47 -16.00 -17.28
N THR A 284 -1.45 -16.52 -16.60
CA THR A 284 -0.08 -15.99 -16.57
C THR A 284 0.95 -17.10 -16.37
N PRO A 285 2.19 -16.94 -16.84
CA PRO A 285 3.27 -17.84 -16.46
C PRO A 285 3.46 -17.89 -14.93
N ALA A 286 3.81 -19.07 -14.42
CA ALA A 286 4.19 -19.23 -13.02
C ALA A 286 5.36 -18.30 -12.66
N PRO A 287 5.38 -17.68 -11.46
CA PRO A 287 6.53 -16.90 -11.00
C PRO A 287 7.79 -17.78 -10.93
N ALA A 288 8.89 -17.29 -11.50
CA ALA A 288 10.15 -18.03 -11.52
C ALA A 288 10.89 -17.97 -10.17
N GLY A 289 11.44 -19.09 -9.72
CA GLY A 289 12.35 -19.14 -8.58
C GLY A 289 11.69 -19.17 -7.20
N LEU A 290 10.41 -19.57 -7.13
CA LEU A 290 9.72 -19.86 -5.87
C LEU A 290 10.23 -21.21 -5.31
N VAL A 291 11.15 -21.16 -4.34
CA VAL A 291 11.66 -22.35 -3.65
C VAL A 291 11.23 -22.30 -2.19
N ARG A 292 10.34 -23.22 -1.78
CA ARG A 292 9.78 -23.24 -0.42
C ARG A 292 10.87 -23.29 0.65
N GLY A 293 10.63 -22.58 1.75
CA GLY A 293 11.57 -22.50 2.88
C GLY A 293 12.83 -21.67 2.62
N GLN A 294 13.10 -21.24 1.38
CA GLN A 294 14.24 -20.35 1.05
C GLN A 294 13.85 -18.86 1.07
N GLY A 295 12.61 -18.55 1.39
CA GLY A 295 12.11 -17.19 1.46
C GLY A 295 10.83 -17.09 2.28
N PHE A 296 10.26 -15.89 2.28
CA PHE A 296 9.05 -15.55 2.99
C PHE A 296 8.20 -14.61 2.15
N LEU A 297 6.92 -14.51 2.49
CA LEU A 297 6.01 -13.60 1.83
C LEU A 297 5.92 -12.28 2.59
N LEU A 298 5.88 -11.19 1.83
CA LEU A 298 5.64 -9.86 2.34
C LEU A 298 4.47 -9.22 1.61
N ALA A 299 3.56 -8.62 2.38
CA ALA A 299 2.58 -7.70 1.83
C ALA A 299 3.03 -6.25 2.09
N LYS A 300 3.20 -5.50 1.01
CA LYS A 300 3.65 -4.11 0.99
C LYS A 300 2.55 -3.22 0.43
N PRO A 301 2.28 -2.06 1.05
CA PRO A 301 1.50 -1.01 0.40
C PRO A 301 2.08 -0.67 -0.96
N GLU A 302 1.25 -0.66 -1.99
CA GLU A 302 1.60 -0.26 -3.35
C GLU A 302 0.43 0.55 -3.91
N LEU A 303 0.63 1.54 -4.77
CA LEU A 303 -0.51 2.35 -5.25
C LEU A 303 -1.14 1.69 -6.49
N PRO A 304 -2.44 1.35 -6.49
CA PRO A 304 -3.51 1.72 -5.54
C PRO A 304 -3.93 0.66 -4.50
N GLY A 305 -3.16 -0.40 -4.25
CA GLY A 305 -3.48 -1.45 -3.28
C GLY A 305 -2.28 -2.02 -2.51
N PHE A 306 -2.00 -3.31 -2.69
CA PHE A 306 -0.92 -4.03 -2.02
C PHE A 306 -0.19 -4.96 -2.98
N ALA A 307 1.13 -4.93 -2.92
CA ALA A 307 2.00 -5.91 -3.54
C ALA A 307 2.22 -7.07 -2.55
N VAL A 308 1.98 -8.30 -3.01
CA VAL A 308 2.47 -9.50 -2.31
C VAL A 308 3.71 -9.98 -3.04
N VAL A 309 4.81 -10.05 -2.30
CA VAL A 309 6.13 -10.38 -2.84
C VAL A 309 6.73 -11.55 -2.10
N TRP A 310 7.51 -12.33 -2.82
CA TRP A 310 8.37 -13.37 -2.30
C TRP A 310 9.79 -12.82 -2.11
N GLU A 311 10.30 -12.87 -0.88
CA GLU A 311 11.61 -12.32 -0.51
C GLU A 311 12.54 -13.42 0.00
N THR A 312 13.77 -13.46 -0.54
CA THR A 312 14.82 -14.40 -0.10
C THR A 312 15.96 -13.73 0.67
N GLY A 313 15.92 -12.40 0.81
CA GLY A 313 17.00 -11.56 1.33
C GLY A 313 17.99 -11.08 0.25
N GLU A 314 17.98 -11.72 -0.91
CA GLU A 314 18.79 -11.37 -2.09
C GLU A 314 17.94 -10.92 -3.28
N ARG A 315 16.70 -11.42 -3.37
CA ARG A 315 15.79 -11.18 -4.47
C ARG A 315 14.35 -11.05 -3.97
N GLU A 316 13.66 -10.09 -4.56
CA GLU A 316 12.23 -9.88 -4.41
C GLU A 316 11.49 -10.26 -5.69
N GLU A 317 10.50 -11.16 -5.60
CA GLU A 317 9.62 -11.54 -6.69
C GLU A 317 8.18 -11.07 -6.47
N LEU A 318 7.66 -10.22 -7.37
CA LEU A 318 6.27 -9.74 -7.30
C LEU A 318 5.30 -10.83 -7.74
N LEU A 319 4.48 -11.31 -6.81
CA LEU A 319 3.53 -12.39 -7.07
C LEU A 319 2.16 -11.84 -7.44
N LEU A 320 1.67 -10.86 -6.68
CA LEU A 320 0.29 -10.38 -6.77
C LEU A 320 0.22 -8.86 -6.54
N LEU A 321 -0.65 -8.19 -7.30
CA LEU A 321 -1.09 -6.83 -7.00
C LEU A 321 -2.58 -6.86 -6.65
N TRP A 322 -2.88 -6.76 -5.36
CA TRP A 322 -4.22 -6.87 -4.79
C TRP A 322 -4.80 -5.48 -4.49
N PRO A 323 -6.07 -5.20 -4.82
CA PRO A 323 -6.66 -3.86 -4.63
C PRO A 323 -6.97 -3.50 -3.17
N ARG A 324 -6.82 -4.43 -2.23
CA ARG A 324 -7.16 -4.27 -0.80
C ARG A 324 -5.97 -4.60 0.07
N TRP A 325 -6.05 -4.27 1.36
CA TRP A 325 -5.04 -4.70 2.31
C TRP A 325 -4.92 -6.22 2.35
N VAL A 326 -3.70 -6.70 2.60
CA VAL A 326 -3.38 -8.12 2.67
C VAL A 326 -2.71 -8.40 4.03
N LEU A 327 -3.22 -9.39 4.75
CA LEU A 327 -2.61 -9.94 5.97
C LEU A 327 -2.31 -11.42 5.81
N ALA A 328 -1.29 -11.88 6.53
CA ALA A 328 -0.86 -13.28 6.62
C ALA A 328 -0.85 -14.01 5.26
N PRO A 329 -0.14 -13.50 4.23
CA PRO A 329 -0.03 -14.20 2.96
C PRO A 329 0.68 -15.55 3.15
N GLN A 330 0.23 -16.61 2.47
CA GLN A 330 0.76 -17.97 2.59
C GLN A 330 0.86 -18.58 1.20
N LEU A 331 1.97 -19.24 0.88
CA LEU A 331 2.01 -20.17 -0.23
C LEU A 331 1.40 -21.51 0.20
N ASP A 332 0.62 -22.11 -0.69
CA ASP A 332 0.21 -23.49 -0.52
C ASP A 332 1.40 -24.45 -0.72
N PRO A 333 1.24 -25.74 -0.40
CA PRO A 333 2.34 -26.68 -0.53
C PRO A 333 2.87 -26.92 -1.93
N SER A 334 2.02 -26.77 -2.95
CA SER A 334 2.45 -26.87 -4.34
C SER A 334 3.25 -25.64 -4.78
N GLY A 335 3.07 -24.49 -4.12
CA GLY A 335 3.62 -23.20 -4.53
C GLY A 335 2.86 -22.59 -5.71
N GLU A 336 1.71 -23.17 -6.09
CA GLU A 336 0.88 -22.72 -7.20
C GLU A 336 -0.20 -21.75 -6.75
N ASP A 337 -0.58 -21.77 -5.47
CA ASP A 337 -1.61 -20.91 -4.91
C ASP A 337 -1.07 -20.00 -3.81
N LEU A 338 -1.53 -18.76 -3.84
CA LEU A 338 -1.34 -17.77 -2.78
C LEU A 338 -2.65 -17.62 -2.00
N LEU A 339 -2.60 -17.84 -0.70
CA LEU A 339 -3.71 -17.62 0.22
C LEU A 339 -3.43 -16.43 1.14
N PHE A 340 -4.44 -15.62 1.42
CA PHE A 340 -4.27 -14.47 2.31
C PHE A 340 -5.61 -13.97 2.86
N VAL A 341 -5.53 -13.06 3.82
CA VAL A 341 -6.69 -12.38 4.39
C VAL A 341 -6.78 -10.95 3.88
N ASP A 342 -7.98 -10.50 3.54
CA ASP A 342 -8.29 -9.08 3.32
C ASP A 342 -9.58 -8.65 4.06
N SER A 343 -10.07 -7.44 3.77
CA SER A 343 -11.27 -6.85 4.39
C SER A 343 -12.57 -7.62 4.20
N GLN A 344 -12.61 -8.63 3.33
CA GLN A 344 -13.80 -9.44 3.07
C GLN A 344 -13.63 -10.90 3.52
N GLY A 345 -12.41 -11.33 3.82
CA GLY A 345 -12.12 -12.66 4.36
C GLY A 345 -10.89 -13.29 3.74
N ILE A 346 -10.95 -14.62 3.59
CA ILE A 346 -9.84 -15.44 3.11
C ILE A 346 -9.98 -15.65 1.61
N TRP A 347 -8.91 -15.36 0.89
CA TRP A 347 -8.81 -15.53 -0.57
C TRP A 347 -7.77 -16.56 -0.92
N ARG A 348 -8.00 -17.26 -2.03
CA ARG A 348 -7.05 -18.10 -2.73
C ARG A 348 -6.90 -17.58 -4.16
N VAL A 349 -5.66 -17.38 -4.59
CA VAL A 349 -5.32 -16.87 -5.92
C VAL A 349 -4.29 -17.77 -6.55
N SER A 350 -4.59 -18.30 -7.73
CA SER A 350 -3.65 -19.08 -8.52
C SER A 350 -2.53 -18.18 -9.08
N LEU A 351 -1.28 -18.60 -8.87
CA LEU A 351 -0.09 -17.92 -9.38
C LEU A 351 0.17 -18.21 -10.86
N THR A 352 -0.48 -19.23 -11.43
CA THR A 352 -0.57 -19.44 -12.88
C THR A 352 -1.75 -18.68 -13.50
N GLY A 353 -2.56 -18.01 -12.68
CA GLY A 353 -3.64 -17.15 -13.16
C GLY A 353 -4.90 -17.92 -13.59
N GLU A 354 -5.14 -19.10 -13.03
CA GLU A 354 -6.31 -19.93 -13.32
C GLU A 354 -7.31 -19.95 -12.14
N GLY A 355 -7.55 -18.80 -11.50
CA GLY A 355 -8.63 -18.68 -10.51
C GLY A 355 -8.37 -17.70 -9.39
N VAL A 356 -9.46 -17.07 -8.95
CA VAL A 356 -9.55 -16.26 -7.74
C VAL A 356 -10.80 -16.71 -7.00
N GLU A 357 -10.63 -17.21 -5.78
CA GLU A 357 -11.70 -17.77 -4.96
C GLU A 357 -11.73 -17.10 -3.59
N GLN A 358 -12.92 -16.69 -3.14
CA GLN A 358 -13.13 -16.35 -1.75
C GLN A 358 -13.44 -17.63 -0.96
N VAL A 359 -12.42 -18.19 -0.31
CA VAL A 359 -12.52 -19.45 0.46
C VAL A 359 -13.48 -19.29 1.64
N LYS A 360 -13.44 -18.14 2.32
CA LYS A 360 -14.31 -17.86 3.47
C LYS A 360 -14.53 -16.37 3.67
N ALA A 361 -15.79 -15.95 3.75
CA ALA A 361 -16.13 -14.59 4.17
C ALA A 361 -16.00 -14.40 5.69
N GLY A 362 -15.63 -13.18 6.10
CA GLY A 362 -15.57 -12.77 7.51
C GLY A 362 -14.31 -11.98 7.86
N ASP A 363 -14.22 -11.50 9.10
CA ASP A 363 -13.07 -10.77 9.60
C ASP A 363 -12.05 -11.74 10.23
N PHE A 364 -10.86 -11.81 9.65
CA PHE A 364 -9.75 -12.63 10.14
C PHE A 364 -8.50 -11.76 10.33
N ARG A 365 -7.59 -12.21 11.19
CA ARG A 365 -6.31 -11.50 11.43
C ARG A 365 -5.06 -12.34 11.16
N ALA A 366 -5.20 -13.66 11.08
CA ALA A 366 -4.09 -14.58 10.83
C ALA A 366 -4.60 -15.84 10.11
N LEU A 367 -3.72 -16.43 9.32
CA LEU A 367 -3.98 -17.58 8.46
C LEU A 367 -2.72 -18.46 8.40
N ALA A 368 -2.88 -19.78 8.43
CA ALA A 368 -1.80 -20.73 8.14
C ALA A 368 -2.34 -21.91 7.33
N VAL A 369 -1.61 -22.29 6.28
CA VAL A 369 -1.91 -23.46 5.43
C VAL A 369 -1.22 -24.68 6.01
N SER A 370 -1.92 -25.81 6.11
CA SER A 370 -1.29 -27.06 6.58
C SER A 370 -0.19 -27.50 5.61
N PRO A 371 0.86 -28.20 6.08
CA PRO A 371 1.90 -28.72 5.17
C PRO A 371 1.35 -29.66 4.09
N SER A 372 0.20 -30.30 4.34
CA SER A 372 -0.53 -31.14 3.38
C SER A 372 -1.38 -30.34 2.38
N GLY A 373 -1.69 -29.07 2.69
CA GLY A 373 -2.52 -28.18 1.87
C GLY A 373 -4.02 -28.45 2.00
N LYS A 374 -4.39 -29.46 2.77
CA LYS A 374 -5.78 -29.93 2.92
C LYS A 374 -6.59 -29.09 3.91
N LEU A 375 -5.93 -28.49 4.90
CA LEU A 375 -6.57 -27.71 5.95
C LEU A 375 -6.02 -26.29 6.01
N LEU A 376 -6.90 -25.36 6.37
CA LEU A 376 -6.52 -23.99 6.69
C LEU A 376 -6.88 -23.71 8.14
N ALA A 377 -5.95 -23.14 8.89
CA ALA A 377 -6.20 -22.59 10.21
C ALA A 377 -6.34 -21.07 10.09
N ALA A 378 -7.45 -20.52 10.56
CA ALA A 378 -7.74 -19.09 10.48
C ALA A 378 -8.24 -18.55 11.81
N LEU A 379 -7.74 -17.37 12.20
CA LEU A 379 -8.07 -16.74 13.48
C LEU A 379 -8.98 -15.54 13.27
N ALA A 380 -10.22 -15.66 13.72
CA ALA A 380 -11.24 -14.63 13.59
C ALA A 380 -10.93 -13.40 14.44
N TRP A 381 -11.38 -12.24 13.94
CA TRP A 381 -11.30 -10.96 14.62
C TRP A 381 -12.71 -10.35 14.76
N PRO A 382 -13.05 -9.71 15.90
CA PRO A 382 -12.28 -9.57 17.12
C PRO A 382 -12.41 -10.77 18.08
N SER A 383 -13.23 -11.78 17.76
CA SER A 383 -13.62 -12.86 18.68
C SER A 383 -12.47 -13.77 19.14
N ARG A 384 -11.35 -13.80 18.39
CA ARG A 384 -10.20 -14.69 18.67
C ARG A 384 -10.56 -16.18 18.63
N GLU A 385 -11.55 -16.53 17.83
CA GLU A 385 -11.89 -17.91 17.52
C GLU A 385 -10.96 -18.44 16.43
N LEU A 386 -10.20 -19.49 16.75
CA LEU A 386 -9.45 -20.27 15.77
C LEU A 386 -10.39 -21.26 15.09
N ARG A 387 -10.40 -21.27 13.76
CA ARG A 387 -11.24 -22.13 12.92
C ARG A 387 -10.36 -22.97 12.00
N LEU A 388 -10.67 -24.26 11.91
CA LEU A 388 -10.13 -25.14 10.88
C LEU A 388 -11.13 -25.21 9.72
N LEU A 389 -10.65 -25.02 8.50
CA LEU A 389 -11.46 -25.05 7.27
C LEU A 389 -11.07 -26.26 6.41
N PRO A 390 -12.03 -26.88 5.70
CA PRO A 390 -13.42 -26.43 5.49
C PRO A 390 -14.38 -26.76 6.64
N ALA A 391 -14.01 -27.70 7.51
CA ALA A 391 -14.82 -28.16 8.63
C ALA A 391 -14.00 -28.17 9.92
N GLY A 392 -14.61 -27.67 11.00
CA GLY A 392 -13.99 -27.60 12.32
C GLY A 392 -14.83 -26.77 13.27
N ARG A 393 -14.81 -27.12 14.56
CA ARG A 393 -15.42 -26.28 15.61
C ARG A 393 -14.51 -25.07 15.87
N ALA A 394 -15.07 -24.00 16.41
CA ALA A 394 -14.29 -22.84 16.82
C ALA A 394 -13.59 -23.10 18.17
N LEU A 395 -12.28 -22.89 18.23
CA LEU A 395 -11.51 -22.88 19.48
C LEU A 395 -11.38 -21.43 19.97
N PRO A 396 -12.00 -21.06 21.10
CA PRO A 396 -12.02 -19.68 21.57
C PRO A 396 -10.71 -19.27 22.25
N GLY A 397 -10.46 -17.96 22.32
CA GLY A 397 -9.39 -17.40 23.14
C GLY A 397 -7.97 -17.64 22.62
N VAL A 398 -7.80 -17.85 21.31
CA VAL A 398 -6.49 -18.10 20.71
C VAL A 398 -5.80 -16.78 20.34
N PHE A 399 -4.53 -16.65 20.70
CA PHE A 399 -3.68 -15.50 20.43
C PHE A 399 -2.76 -15.74 19.24
N GLY A 400 -2.22 -16.95 19.10
CA GLY A 400 -1.39 -17.37 17.96
C GLY A 400 -1.45 -18.89 17.74
N PHE A 401 -1.05 -19.33 16.55
CA PHE A 401 -1.07 -20.74 16.16
C PHE A 401 -0.05 -21.01 15.05
N CYS A 402 0.42 -22.26 14.94
CA CYS A 402 1.25 -22.72 13.83
C CYS A 402 1.14 -24.24 13.62
N TRP A 403 1.41 -24.71 12.41
CA TRP A 403 1.43 -26.14 12.09
C TRP A 403 2.76 -26.76 12.49
N LEU A 404 2.74 -27.74 13.40
CA LEU A 404 3.93 -28.48 13.82
C LEU A 404 4.27 -29.60 12.83
N TYR A 405 3.23 -30.32 12.38
CA TYR A 405 3.29 -31.39 11.38
C TYR A 405 2.09 -31.29 10.43
N GLU A 406 2.02 -32.17 9.43
CA GLU A 406 0.99 -32.15 8.36
C GLU A 406 -0.43 -31.88 8.86
N GLU A 407 -0.78 -32.47 10.00
CA GLU A 407 -2.12 -32.43 10.56
C GLU A 407 -2.11 -32.15 12.08
N LEU A 408 -1.02 -31.58 12.61
CA LEU A 408 -0.93 -31.24 14.03
C LEU A 408 -0.66 -29.76 14.21
N LEU A 409 -1.65 -29.06 14.76
CA LEU A 409 -1.57 -27.63 15.02
C LEU A 409 -1.14 -27.37 16.46
N VAL A 410 -0.38 -26.31 16.70
CA VAL A 410 -0.16 -25.74 18.03
C VAL A 410 -0.97 -24.45 18.11
N ALA A 411 -1.75 -24.28 19.19
CA ALA A 411 -2.50 -23.07 19.47
C ALA A 411 -2.19 -22.56 20.87
N GLY A 412 -1.98 -21.25 21.00
CA GLY A 412 -1.67 -20.59 22.28
C GLY A 412 -2.73 -19.58 22.69
N ASN A 413 -3.02 -19.51 23.98
CA ASN A 413 -3.95 -18.52 24.56
C ASN A 413 -3.25 -17.36 25.28
N GLY A 414 -1.92 -17.26 25.14
CA GLY A 414 -1.08 -16.28 25.81
C GLY A 414 -0.61 -16.65 27.22
N GLN A 415 -1.01 -17.80 27.74
CA GLN A 415 -0.48 -18.37 28.99
C GLN A 415 0.12 -19.75 28.78
N GLU A 416 -0.49 -20.52 27.88
CA GLU A 416 -0.11 -21.89 27.57
C GLU A 416 -0.36 -22.17 26.08
N VAL A 417 0.31 -23.21 25.60
CA VAL A 417 0.10 -23.77 24.27
C VAL A 417 -0.44 -25.20 24.37
N ARG A 418 -1.26 -25.58 23.39
CA ARG A 418 -1.84 -26.91 23.27
C ARG A 418 -1.63 -27.42 21.85
N MET A 419 -1.41 -28.72 21.70
CA MET A 419 -1.47 -29.38 20.41
C MET A 419 -2.93 -29.70 20.10
N VAL A 420 -3.35 -29.50 18.85
CA VAL A 420 -4.72 -29.59 18.37
C VAL A 420 -4.71 -30.47 17.13
N SER A 421 -5.42 -31.59 17.17
CA SER A 421 -5.60 -32.47 16.00
C SER A 421 -6.62 -31.87 14.99
N PRO A 422 -6.77 -32.43 13.78
CA PRO A 422 -7.79 -32.00 12.84
C PRO A 422 -9.21 -32.18 13.37
N GLU A 423 -9.43 -33.24 14.17
CA GLU A 423 -10.67 -33.50 14.91
C GLU A 423 -10.81 -32.58 16.14
N GLN A 424 -9.85 -31.68 16.35
CA GLN A 424 -9.78 -30.71 17.44
C GLN A 424 -9.72 -31.35 18.82
N GLN A 425 -9.06 -32.50 18.91
CA GLN A 425 -8.66 -33.05 20.19
C GLN A 425 -7.44 -32.27 20.70
N GLU A 426 -7.53 -31.77 21.92
CA GLU A 426 -6.47 -31.00 22.54
C GLU A 426 -5.57 -31.88 23.41
N SER A 427 -4.26 -31.66 23.33
CA SER A 427 -3.29 -32.27 24.23
C SER A 427 -3.28 -31.62 25.61
N ARG A 428 -2.41 -32.16 26.49
CA ARG A 428 -2.02 -31.45 27.72
C ARG A 428 -1.49 -30.05 27.38
N ALA A 429 -1.88 -29.09 28.22
CA ALA A 429 -1.39 -27.72 28.16
C ALA A 429 0.07 -27.61 28.61
N ILE A 430 0.86 -26.86 27.85
CA ILE A 430 2.27 -26.59 28.11
C ILE A 430 2.41 -25.10 28.45
N PRO A 431 2.94 -24.73 29.63
CA PRO A 431 3.09 -23.33 30.01
C PRO A 431 3.99 -22.56 29.05
N LEU A 432 3.50 -21.42 28.55
CA LEU A 432 4.27 -20.47 27.73
C LEU A 432 3.66 -19.08 27.88
N ALA A 433 3.97 -18.44 29.00
CA ALA A 433 3.37 -17.17 29.39
C ALA A 433 3.68 -16.05 28.41
N CYS A 434 2.73 -15.13 28.28
CA CYS A 434 2.81 -13.93 27.45
C CYS A 434 3.05 -14.18 25.95
N SER A 435 2.71 -15.38 25.45
CA SER A 435 2.88 -15.76 24.05
C SER A 435 1.85 -15.09 23.13
N GLY A 436 2.32 -14.52 22.03
CA GLY A 436 1.52 -13.92 20.98
C GLY A 436 1.58 -14.76 19.70
N ALA A 437 2.21 -14.23 18.66
CA ALA A 437 2.44 -14.96 17.41
C ALA A 437 3.32 -16.20 17.64
N LEU A 438 2.99 -17.28 16.93
CA LEU A 438 3.68 -18.57 17.03
C LEU A 438 4.20 -18.98 15.65
N ALA A 439 5.38 -19.58 15.62
CA ALA A 439 6.00 -20.13 14.41
C ALA A 439 6.52 -21.54 14.69
N CYS A 440 6.34 -22.44 13.74
CA CYS A 440 6.72 -23.85 13.86
C CYS A 440 7.64 -24.22 12.70
N ALA A 441 8.82 -24.77 12.97
CA ALA A 441 9.70 -25.35 11.95
C ALA A 441 10.59 -26.45 12.51
N GLY A 442 10.69 -27.58 11.79
CA GLY A 442 11.53 -28.70 12.18
C GLY A 442 11.25 -29.23 13.59
N GLY A 443 9.97 -29.26 14.00
CA GLY A 443 9.55 -29.70 15.33
C GLY A 443 9.82 -28.71 16.47
N ARG A 444 10.30 -27.49 16.17
CA ARG A 444 10.56 -26.44 17.15
C ARG A 444 9.44 -25.41 17.15
N LEU A 445 9.00 -25.02 18.35
CA LEU A 445 8.08 -23.90 18.55
C LEU A 445 8.90 -22.64 18.85
N VAL A 446 8.60 -21.57 18.14
CA VAL A 446 9.06 -20.21 18.45
C VAL A 446 7.84 -19.34 18.75
N ALA A 447 7.92 -18.54 19.80
CA ALA A 447 6.89 -17.60 20.19
C ALA A 447 7.45 -16.18 20.26
N ALA A 448 6.68 -15.23 19.74
CA ALA A 448 6.83 -13.82 20.10
C ALA A 448 6.20 -13.61 21.47
N VAL A 449 7.00 -13.21 22.45
CA VAL A 449 6.55 -12.87 23.79
C VAL A 449 6.44 -11.36 23.93
N GLY A 450 5.40 -10.91 24.63
CA GLY A 450 5.09 -9.49 24.84
C GLY A 450 4.48 -9.19 26.21
N HIS A 451 3.88 -8.01 26.35
CA HIS A 451 3.31 -7.54 27.62
C HIS A 451 2.35 -8.58 28.24
N PRO A 452 2.41 -8.84 29.57
CA PRO A 452 3.21 -8.15 30.60
C PRO A 452 4.68 -8.55 30.68
N CYS A 453 5.12 -9.56 29.93
CA CYS A 453 6.52 -9.97 29.90
C CYS A 453 7.37 -9.00 29.05
N PRO A 454 8.69 -8.92 29.28
CA PRO A 454 9.60 -8.20 28.40
C PRO A 454 9.54 -8.76 26.97
N PRO A 455 9.47 -7.91 25.93
CA PRO A 455 9.41 -8.39 24.55
C PRO A 455 10.62 -9.24 24.15
N ALA A 456 10.36 -10.41 23.58
CA ALA A 456 11.40 -11.36 23.19
C ALA A 456 10.92 -12.36 22.14
N LEU A 457 11.86 -12.97 21.42
CA LEU A 457 11.64 -14.22 20.70
C LEU A 457 12.14 -15.37 21.55
N VAL A 458 11.29 -16.39 21.72
CA VAL A 458 11.53 -17.47 22.67
C VAL A 458 11.26 -18.80 21.98
N ARG A 459 12.20 -19.73 22.10
CA ARG A 459 12.06 -21.10 21.60
C ARG A 459 11.60 -22.00 22.73
N ALA A 460 10.58 -22.82 22.50
CA ALA A 460 10.14 -23.83 23.44
C ALA A 460 10.20 -25.22 22.81
N GLU A 461 10.65 -26.20 23.58
CA GLU A 461 10.57 -27.60 23.20
C GLU A 461 9.25 -28.19 23.70
N LEU A 462 8.49 -28.83 22.81
CA LEU A 462 7.09 -29.19 23.08
C LEU A 462 6.84 -30.35 24.07
N PRO A 463 7.80 -31.19 24.52
CA PRO A 463 7.51 -32.07 25.64
C PRO A 463 7.74 -31.43 27.02
N THR A 464 8.65 -30.45 27.14
CA THR A 464 9.06 -29.87 28.43
C THR A 464 8.49 -28.49 28.67
N GLY A 465 8.25 -27.72 27.60
CA GLY A 465 7.79 -26.33 27.68
C GLY A 465 8.83 -25.34 28.17
N GLU A 466 10.08 -25.75 28.41
CA GLU A 466 11.11 -24.85 28.92
C GLU A 466 11.47 -23.79 27.85
N PRO A 467 11.20 -22.50 28.12
CA PRO A 467 11.41 -21.45 27.13
C PRO A 467 12.85 -20.96 27.18
N VAL A 468 13.54 -21.03 26.03
CA VAL A 468 14.88 -20.46 25.82
C VAL A 468 14.75 -19.15 25.06
N THR A 469 15.22 -18.06 25.66
CA THR A 469 15.24 -16.74 24.98
C THR A 469 16.25 -16.77 23.84
N LEU A 470 15.77 -16.58 22.61
CA LEU A 470 16.62 -16.42 21.43
C LEU A 470 17.14 -14.99 21.32
N MET A 471 16.24 -14.02 21.57
CA MET A 471 16.54 -12.60 21.42
C MET A 471 15.59 -11.75 22.26
N LYS A 472 16.12 -10.68 22.87
CA LYS A 472 15.31 -9.61 23.45
C LYS A 472 14.94 -8.61 22.35
N LEU A 473 13.70 -8.15 22.35
CA LEU A 473 13.21 -7.17 21.40
C LEU A 473 12.90 -5.84 22.10
N PRO A 474 13.02 -4.70 21.40
CA PRO A 474 12.57 -3.42 21.94
C PRO A 474 11.04 -3.35 22.06
N GLN A 475 10.32 -4.12 21.24
CA GLN A 475 8.86 -4.17 21.17
C GLN A 475 8.41 -5.59 20.75
N PRO A 476 7.17 -6.01 21.10
CA PRO A 476 6.70 -7.34 20.75
C PRO A 476 6.59 -7.49 19.23
N ALA A 477 7.01 -8.64 18.71
CA ALA A 477 6.80 -8.97 17.31
C ALA A 477 5.31 -9.25 17.07
N ALA A 478 4.76 -8.65 16.02
CA ALA A 478 3.39 -8.85 15.57
C ALA A 478 3.21 -10.20 14.87
N ASP A 479 4.26 -10.68 14.20
CA ASP A 479 4.26 -11.97 13.51
C ASP A 479 5.67 -12.56 13.45
N VAL A 480 5.77 -13.89 13.30
CA VAL A 480 7.03 -14.64 13.19
C VAL A 480 6.84 -15.81 12.23
N VAL A 481 7.74 -15.96 11.26
CA VAL A 481 7.75 -17.08 10.31
C VAL A 481 9.14 -17.70 10.21
N PRO A 482 9.24 -19.02 10.02
CA PRO A 482 10.52 -19.67 9.78
C PRO A 482 10.97 -19.48 8.32
N MET A 483 12.29 -19.39 8.11
CA MET A 483 12.91 -19.36 6.78
C MET A 483 14.19 -20.21 6.82
N GLY A 484 14.07 -21.49 6.45
CA GLY A 484 15.17 -22.45 6.56
C GLY A 484 15.68 -22.55 8.00
N GLU A 485 16.95 -22.24 8.22
CA GLU A 485 17.55 -22.18 9.56
C GLU A 485 17.46 -20.79 10.23
N SER A 486 16.83 -19.83 9.57
CA SER A 486 16.63 -18.46 10.05
C SER A 486 15.18 -18.23 10.50
N LEU A 487 14.96 -17.14 11.23
CA LEU A 487 13.64 -16.69 11.64
C LEU A 487 13.40 -15.28 11.10
N VAL A 488 12.22 -15.05 10.54
CA VAL A 488 11.77 -13.74 10.11
C VAL A 488 10.70 -13.26 11.07
N PHE A 489 10.79 -12.01 11.52
CA PHE A 489 9.81 -11.45 12.43
C PHE A 489 9.46 -10.02 12.04
N LEU A 490 8.20 -9.67 12.29
CA LEU A 490 7.61 -8.37 12.00
C LEU A 490 7.44 -7.60 13.31
N THR A 491 7.93 -6.37 13.36
CA THR A 491 7.66 -5.41 14.44
C THR A 491 7.07 -4.12 13.84
N ALA A 492 6.68 -3.16 14.67
CA ALA A 492 6.23 -1.86 14.17
C ALA A 492 7.33 -1.10 13.39
N ASP A 493 8.61 -1.44 13.62
CA ASP A 493 9.75 -0.87 12.89
C ASP A 493 10.01 -1.57 11.54
N GLY A 494 9.28 -2.64 11.21
CA GLY A 494 9.41 -3.37 9.96
C GLY A 494 9.83 -4.82 10.14
N VAL A 495 10.42 -5.39 9.08
CA VAL A 495 10.69 -6.82 8.96
C VAL A 495 12.18 -7.08 9.17
N PHE A 496 12.47 -8.08 10.01
CA PHE A 496 13.82 -8.45 10.40
C PHE A 496 14.06 -9.93 10.19
N VAL A 497 15.28 -10.27 9.77
CA VAL A 497 15.76 -11.66 9.68
C VAL A 497 16.78 -11.87 10.79
N LEU A 498 16.53 -12.87 11.63
CA LEU A 498 17.45 -13.45 12.59
C LEU A 498 18.10 -14.68 11.94
N SER A 499 19.39 -14.58 11.60
CA SER A 499 20.14 -15.70 11.04
C SER A 499 20.46 -16.75 12.10
N LYS A 500 20.86 -17.95 11.64
CA LYS A 500 21.35 -19.04 12.51
C LYS A 500 22.49 -18.62 13.44
N ASP A 501 23.36 -17.72 12.96
CA ASP A 501 24.51 -17.22 13.72
C ASP A 501 24.13 -16.14 14.76
N GLY A 502 22.84 -15.81 14.87
CA GLY A 502 22.32 -14.80 15.80
C GLY A 502 22.39 -13.37 15.29
N ASN A 503 22.77 -13.16 14.02
CA ASN A 503 22.80 -11.83 13.42
C ASN A 503 21.39 -11.37 13.04
N VAL A 504 21.09 -10.10 13.32
CA VAL A 504 19.82 -9.49 12.92
C VAL A 504 20.02 -8.40 11.90
N LYS A 505 19.26 -8.50 10.81
CA LYS A 505 19.24 -7.52 9.73
C LYS A 505 17.80 -7.10 9.46
N ARG A 506 17.56 -5.79 9.42
CA ARG A 506 16.31 -5.26 8.86
C ARG A 506 16.34 -5.44 7.35
N VAL A 507 15.31 -6.08 6.81
CA VAL A 507 15.21 -6.36 5.37
C VAL A 507 14.15 -5.50 4.69
N ASP A 508 13.10 -5.10 5.40
CA ASP A 508 12.03 -4.28 4.81
C ASP A 508 11.28 -3.42 5.85
N ARG A 509 10.36 -2.56 5.38
CA ARG A 509 9.37 -1.83 6.18
C ARG A 509 7.96 -2.44 6.13
N GLY A 510 7.80 -3.58 5.45
CA GLY A 510 6.53 -4.23 5.12
C GLY A 510 5.55 -4.36 6.29
N LEU A 511 4.27 -4.45 5.95
CA LEU A 511 3.18 -4.35 6.94
C LEU A 511 2.62 -5.70 7.39
N ALA A 512 2.80 -6.74 6.58
CA ALA A 512 2.40 -8.09 6.93
C ALA A 512 3.41 -9.11 6.40
N LEU A 513 3.58 -10.15 7.22
CA LEU A 513 4.53 -11.23 7.03
C LEU A 513 3.77 -12.54 6.79
N GLY A 514 4.39 -13.44 6.05
CA GLY A 514 3.75 -14.65 5.57
C GLY A 514 4.72 -15.80 5.35
N GLY A 515 4.23 -17.02 5.49
CA GLY A 515 5.01 -18.25 5.33
C GLY A 515 5.06 -18.77 3.89
N SER A 516 6.08 -19.58 3.58
CA SER A 516 6.10 -20.43 2.38
C SER A 516 5.78 -21.88 2.66
#